data_AF-A0A9D2JPA7-F1
#
_entry.id   AF-A0A9D2JPA7-F1
#
_cell.length_a   1.000
_cell.length_b   1.000
_cell.length_c   1.000
_cell.angle_alpha   90.00
_cell.angle_beta   90.00
_cell.angle_gamma   90.00
#
_symmetry.space_group_name_H-M   'P 1'
#
loop_
_entity.id
_entity.type
_entity.pdbx_description
1 polymer ?
#
loop_
_entity_poly.entity_id
_entity_poly.type
_entity_poly.pdbx_seq_one_letter_code
_entity_poly.pdbx_strand_id
1 'polypeptide(L)'
;MKRTIQALGLTAALLAALLLGGCTGGEGASSAAPGPAATAEPTPTPQAEPVPNPLTGLADADYTGRRPVAVTLRTLSGAAPQWGVAAADVLVEGVTEGTTASLMALYANVDAISKAGPVGPGRDLLLQFALPLNALPVHIDKNIYASNLLNALGYQDLDGYHIGKAAFAFDQDRQNAGYREENCWYTTADLIRAGLEQYGASLEGENTPLFLFGERAPVAGDARNATSLTVTFSPDDSEQLNFDAASGLYYKTNADGSPATDADNGQQAAFTNVFVLYASSGIKDDGYTRDYDMTGGTGLYLTGGAWEAITWAKEDATGPLQLTAADGQPLVVSPGKSFIALWGGYYGQALRLTGADGAEQALPEKPALLESGISDEAAAAAQAEFEAQQKITDAQQAVADATAQLEDAQAALDEAQAALDADSGNADLIAQRDEAQAALDALNQTIADNQAILDAAGVTATPTPAPAG
;
A
#
# COMPACT_ATOMS: atom_id res chain seq x y z
N MET A 1 1.76 51.24 1.35
CA MET A 1 1.63 52.62 0.79
C MET A 1 0.79 52.51 -0.48
N LYS A 2 -0.37 53.16 -0.52
CA LYS A 2 -1.35 53.16 -1.62
C LYS A 2 -0.80 53.86 -2.87
N ARG A 3 -1.19 53.40 -4.08
CA ARG A 3 -1.39 54.17 -5.33
C ARG A 3 -1.98 53.21 -6.39
N THR A 4 -3.28 53.02 -6.55
CA THR A 4 -4.31 53.80 -7.27
C THR A 4 -3.96 54.40 -8.65
N ILE A 5 -4.66 53.84 -9.65
CA ILE A 5 -5.41 54.46 -10.78
C ILE A 5 -4.59 54.99 -11.98
N GLN A 6 -4.89 54.49 -13.19
CA GLN A 6 -5.61 55.27 -14.24
C GLN A 6 -5.95 54.40 -15.46
N ALA A 7 -7.26 54.31 -15.72
CA ALA A 7 -7.84 53.94 -17.01
C ALA A 7 -7.93 55.18 -17.91
N LEU A 8 -7.71 55.02 -19.21
CA LEU A 8 -8.14 55.96 -20.24
C LEU A 8 -8.74 55.16 -21.40
N GLY A 9 -10.02 55.36 -21.66
CA GLY A 9 -10.66 55.00 -22.93
C GLY A 9 -10.81 56.23 -23.82
N LEU A 10 -11.16 56.02 -25.10
CA LEU A 10 -11.92 56.88 -26.03
C LEU A 10 -11.88 56.15 -27.41
N THR A 11 -12.95 55.59 -27.98
CA THR A 11 -14.01 56.19 -28.86
C THR A 11 -13.44 56.96 -30.07
N ALA A 12 -13.88 56.88 -31.34
CA ALA A 12 -15.11 56.39 -32.00
C ALA A 12 -14.95 56.42 -33.56
N ALA A 13 -15.93 55.80 -34.26
CA ALA A 13 -16.61 56.24 -35.51
C ALA A 13 -15.82 56.43 -36.84
N LEU A 14 -16.34 56.27 -38.07
CA LEU A 14 -17.53 55.70 -38.74
C LEU A 14 -17.38 56.05 -40.27
N LEU A 15 -18.16 55.40 -41.16
CA LEU A 15 -18.49 55.68 -42.60
C LEU A 15 -17.44 55.30 -43.68
N ALA A 16 -17.68 54.46 -44.71
CA ALA A 16 -18.78 54.20 -45.67
C ALA A 16 -18.83 55.10 -46.93
N ALA A 17 -18.68 54.48 -48.13
CA ALA A 17 -19.35 54.77 -49.43
C ALA A 17 -18.58 54.09 -50.61
N LEU A 18 -19.15 53.12 -51.36
CA LEU A 18 -19.85 53.21 -52.69
C LEU A 18 -18.86 53.43 -53.89
N LEU A 19 -18.92 52.85 -55.11
CA LEU A 19 -19.86 52.01 -55.89
C LEU A 19 -19.28 51.69 -57.30
N LEU A 20 -19.94 50.77 -58.03
CA LEU A 20 -20.01 50.50 -59.52
C LEU A 20 -18.94 49.58 -60.15
N GLY A 21 -19.23 48.61 -61.04
CA GLY A 21 -20.45 48.11 -61.70
C GLY A 21 -20.06 47.20 -62.91
N GLY A 22 -20.95 46.29 -63.37
CA GLY A 22 -20.82 45.59 -64.67
C GLY A 22 -21.57 44.25 -64.83
N CYS A 23 -22.62 44.24 -65.68
CA CYS A 23 -23.46 43.09 -66.11
C CYS A 23 -22.72 42.15 -67.12
N THR A 24 -23.13 40.92 -67.47
CA THR A 24 -24.34 40.50 -68.22
C THR A 24 -24.45 38.96 -68.43
N GLY A 25 -25.68 38.44 -68.60
CA GLY A 25 -26.07 37.20 -69.34
C GLY A 25 -26.38 35.97 -68.47
N GLY A 26 -27.46 35.18 -68.60
CA GLY A 26 -28.61 35.11 -69.51
C GLY A 26 -29.47 33.86 -69.11
N GLU A 27 -30.79 33.93 -69.33
CA GLU A 27 -31.80 32.84 -69.47
C GLU A 27 -32.06 31.77 -68.36
N GLY A 28 -33.17 31.98 -67.64
CA GLY A 28 -34.37 31.12 -67.67
C GLY A 28 -34.34 29.67 -67.12
N ALA A 29 -34.93 29.44 -65.93
CA ALA A 29 -35.73 28.25 -65.63
C ALA A 29 -36.55 28.37 -64.33
N SER A 30 -37.86 28.10 -64.46
CA SER A 30 -38.85 27.54 -63.53
C SER A 30 -38.76 27.83 -62.01
N SER A 31 -39.78 28.53 -61.50
CA SER A 31 -40.14 28.56 -60.08
C SER A 31 -40.60 27.17 -59.62
N ALA A 32 -39.90 26.59 -58.64
CA ALA A 32 -40.36 25.46 -57.83
C ALA A 32 -40.43 25.91 -56.37
N ALA A 33 -41.55 25.63 -55.71
CA ALA A 33 -41.77 25.92 -54.30
C ALA A 33 -40.76 25.15 -53.42
N PRO A 34 -40.27 25.73 -52.30
CA PRO A 34 -39.37 25.01 -51.41
C PRO A 34 -40.14 23.88 -50.71
N GLY A 35 -39.69 22.64 -50.91
CA GLY A 35 -40.13 21.50 -50.13
C GLY A 35 -39.65 21.61 -48.67
N PRO A 36 -40.26 20.85 -47.72
CA PRO A 36 -39.87 20.90 -46.33
C PRO A 36 -38.39 20.56 -46.19
N ALA A 37 -37.63 21.42 -45.53
CA ALA A 37 -36.25 21.13 -45.17
C ALA A 37 -36.23 19.88 -44.30
N ALA A 38 -35.49 18.86 -44.73
CA ALA A 38 -35.21 17.68 -43.91
C ALA A 38 -34.51 18.13 -42.64
N THR A 39 -35.17 17.92 -41.50
CA THR A 39 -34.57 18.08 -40.16
C THR A 39 -33.35 17.16 -40.11
N ALA A 40 -32.16 17.74 -39.95
CA ALA A 40 -30.95 16.96 -39.71
C ALA A 40 -31.15 16.12 -38.44
N GLU A 41 -30.95 14.80 -38.54
CA GLU A 41 -30.86 13.93 -37.37
C GLU A 41 -29.76 14.49 -36.43
N PRO A 42 -29.99 14.54 -35.11
CA PRO A 42 -28.96 14.97 -34.18
C PRO A 42 -27.77 14.02 -34.31
N THR A 43 -26.60 14.57 -34.61
CA THR A 43 -25.34 13.84 -34.52
C THR A 43 -25.21 13.32 -33.09
N PRO A 44 -25.04 12.00 -32.87
CA PRO A 44 -24.87 11.48 -31.52
C PRO A 44 -23.64 12.15 -30.90
N THR A 45 -23.84 12.79 -29.75
CA THR A 45 -22.73 13.29 -28.93
C THR A 45 -21.79 12.10 -28.67
N PRO A 46 -20.46 12.23 -28.91
CA PRO A 46 -19.53 11.16 -28.61
C PRO A 46 -19.69 10.75 -27.15
N GLN A 47 -20.05 9.48 -26.91
CA GLN A 47 -20.03 8.91 -25.58
C GLN A 47 -18.57 8.94 -25.11
N ALA A 48 -18.32 9.50 -23.93
CA ALA A 48 -16.98 9.51 -23.35
C ALA A 48 -16.49 8.06 -23.24
N GLU A 49 -15.26 7.80 -23.70
CA GLU A 49 -14.65 6.48 -23.54
C GLU A 49 -14.42 6.21 -22.04
N PRO A 50 -14.69 4.98 -21.56
CA PRO A 50 -14.48 4.64 -20.17
C PRO A 50 -13.01 4.82 -19.80
N VAL A 51 -12.77 5.42 -18.64
CA VAL A 51 -11.39 5.62 -18.14
C VAL A 51 -10.88 4.27 -17.63
N PRO A 52 -9.72 3.77 -18.12
CA PRO A 52 -9.16 2.50 -17.66
C PRO A 52 -8.68 2.59 -16.20
N ASN A 53 -8.36 1.44 -15.61
CA ASN A 53 -7.83 1.35 -14.26
C ASN A 53 -6.56 2.22 -14.12
N PRO A 54 -6.55 3.26 -13.25
CA PRO A 54 -5.42 4.17 -13.12
C PRO A 54 -4.17 3.52 -12.55
N LEU A 55 -4.29 2.35 -11.91
CA LEU A 55 -3.18 1.65 -11.25
C LEU A 55 -2.60 0.50 -12.08
N THR A 56 -3.37 -0.02 -13.05
CA THR A 56 -2.95 -1.17 -13.88
C THR A 56 -3.02 -0.91 -15.38
N GLY A 57 -3.69 0.15 -15.84
CA GLY A 57 -3.92 0.42 -17.26
C GLY A 57 -4.90 -0.53 -17.95
N LEU A 58 -5.53 -1.45 -17.21
CA LEU A 58 -6.51 -2.38 -17.75
C LEU A 58 -7.87 -1.70 -17.97
N ALA A 59 -8.52 -2.01 -19.10
CA ALA A 59 -9.88 -1.55 -19.41
C ALA A 59 -10.93 -2.56 -18.91
N ASP A 60 -10.88 -2.90 -17.62
CA ASP A 60 -11.74 -3.91 -16.97
C ASP A 60 -13.03 -3.33 -16.36
N ALA A 61 -13.06 -2.03 -16.12
CA ALA A 61 -14.23 -1.26 -15.69
C ALA A 61 -14.08 0.23 -16.09
N ASP A 62 -15.07 1.05 -15.73
CA ASP A 62 -14.98 2.51 -15.86
C ASP A 62 -14.62 3.14 -14.51
N TYR A 63 -13.42 3.73 -14.45
CA TYR A 63 -12.86 4.36 -13.25
C TYR A 63 -13.10 5.87 -13.22
N THR A 64 -13.91 6.42 -14.13
CA THR A 64 -14.23 7.85 -14.13
C THR A 64 -14.78 8.30 -12.78
N GLY A 65 -14.13 9.31 -12.18
CA GLY A 65 -14.56 9.88 -10.91
C GLY A 65 -14.43 8.94 -9.71
N ARG A 66 -13.63 7.88 -9.78
CA ARG A 66 -13.39 6.95 -8.67
C ARG A 66 -12.01 7.15 -8.07
N ARG A 67 -11.94 7.48 -6.78
CA ARG A 67 -10.68 7.59 -6.03
C ARG A 67 -10.15 6.20 -5.67
N PRO A 68 -8.84 5.92 -5.86
CA PRO A 68 -8.24 4.72 -5.32
C PRO A 68 -8.29 4.68 -3.79
N VAL A 69 -8.09 3.51 -3.21
CA VAL A 69 -7.97 3.29 -1.77
C VAL A 69 -6.61 2.70 -1.46
N ALA A 70 -5.93 3.25 -0.46
CA ALA A 70 -4.59 2.86 -0.04
C ALA A 70 -4.63 2.32 1.40
N VAL A 71 -4.61 1.00 1.57
CA VAL A 71 -4.66 0.35 2.88
C VAL A 71 -3.24 0.02 3.33
N THR A 72 -2.79 0.56 4.46
CA THR A 72 -1.53 0.13 5.08
C THR A 72 -1.74 -1.22 5.76
N LEU A 73 -0.83 -2.16 5.52
CA LEU A 73 -0.86 -3.52 6.05
C LEU A 73 0.32 -3.75 7.01
N ARG A 74 0.08 -4.54 8.06
CA ARG A 74 1.16 -4.96 8.97
C ARG A 74 2.05 -6.01 8.29
N THR A 75 3.33 -5.92 8.59
CA THR A 75 4.43 -6.75 8.05
C THR A 75 5.31 -7.34 9.14
N LEU A 76 5.13 -6.90 10.39
CA LEU A 76 5.86 -7.43 11.55
C LEU A 76 5.62 -8.93 11.70
N SER A 77 6.55 -9.60 12.40
CA SER A 77 6.45 -11.03 12.70
C SER A 77 5.07 -11.39 13.26
N GLY A 78 4.46 -12.44 12.70
CA GLY A 78 3.10 -12.87 13.04
C GLY A 78 1.97 -12.11 12.32
N ALA A 79 2.23 -11.14 11.45
CA ALA A 79 1.18 -10.46 10.67
C ALA A 79 0.78 -11.24 9.41
N ALA A 80 1.69 -12.05 8.86
CA ALA A 80 1.41 -12.87 7.67
C ALA A 80 0.60 -14.14 8.02
N PRO A 81 -0.24 -14.65 7.10
CA PRO A 81 -0.58 -14.07 5.81
C PRO A 81 -1.51 -12.85 5.92
N GLN A 82 -1.28 -11.82 5.09
CA GLN A 82 -2.15 -10.65 4.99
C GLN A 82 -3.42 -10.96 4.18
N TRP A 83 -4.51 -10.26 4.46
CA TRP A 83 -5.72 -10.19 3.63
C TRP A 83 -5.61 -9.08 2.58
N GLY A 84 -6.08 -9.35 1.37
CA GLY A 84 -6.24 -8.39 0.28
C GLY A 84 -5.02 -8.22 -0.63
N VAL A 85 -3.86 -8.80 -0.28
CA VAL A 85 -2.62 -8.69 -1.05
C VAL A 85 -2.70 -9.30 -2.45
N ALA A 86 -3.52 -10.34 -2.65
CA ALA A 86 -3.72 -10.90 -3.98
C ALA A 86 -4.68 -10.06 -4.83
N ALA A 87 -5.63 -9.34 -4.20
CA ALA A 87 -6.59 -8.49 -4.88
C ALA A 87 -6.00 -7.12 -5.27
N ALA A 88 -5.02 -6.61 -4.51
CA ALA A 88 -4.38 -5.33 -4.73
C ALA A 88 -3.88 -5.13 -6.18
N ASP A 89 -4.06 -3.93 -6.70
CA ASP A 89 -3.56 -3.52 -8.01
C ASP A 89 -2.07 -3.19 -7.93
N VAL A 90 -1.66 -2.54 -6.82
CA VAL A 90 -0.27 -2.21 -6.54
C VAL A 90 0.06 -2.51 -5.08
N LEU A 91 1.18 -3.17 -4.85
CA LEU A 91 1.80 -3.25 -3.53
C LEU A 91 3.02 -2.32 -3.49
N VAL A 92 3.14 -1.52 -2.43
CA VAL A 92 4.29 -0.64 -2.17
C VAL A 92 4.93 -1.03 -0.85
N GLU A 93 6.23 -1.28 -0.86
CA GLU A 93 6.97 -1.76 0.30
C GLU A 93 8.29 -1.03 0.48
N GLY A 94 8.62 -0.68 1.72
CA GLY A 94 9.87 -0.01 2.06
C GLY A 94 10.05 0.16 3.56
N VAL A 95 11.29 0.26 4.02
CA VAL A 95 11.60 0.41 5.44
C VAL A 95 11.15 1.78 5.91
N THR A 96 10.28 1.83 6.92
CA THR A 96 9.76 3.10 7.44
C THR A 96 10.32 3.45 8.81
N GLU A 97 10.43 2.48 9.71
CA GLU A 97 10.90 2.69 11.09
C GLU A 97 11.87 1.56 11.45
N GLY A 98 13.01 1.92 12.05
CA GLY A 98 14.08 0.99 12.38
C GLY A 98 14.52 0.19 11.15
N THR A 99 14.32 -1.12 11.21
CA THR A 99 14.68 -2.09 10.17
C THR A 99 13.46 -2.79 9.54
N THR A 100 12.24 -2.38 9.88
CA THR A 100 11.01 -3.03 9.41
C THR A 100 10.48 -2.39 8.14
N ALA A 101 10.29 -3.17 7.08
CA ALA A 101 9.53 -2.75 5.90
C ALA A 101 8.05 -2.60 6.24
N SER A 102 7.40 -1.51 5.85
CA SER A 102 5.94 -1.38 5.88
C SER A 102 5.37 -1.64 4.48
N LEU A 103 4.16 -2.21 4.42
CA LEU A 103 3.47 -2.55 3.18
C LEU A 103 2.19 -1.73 3.03
N MET A 104 1.93 -1.22 1.82
CA MET A 104 0.67 -0.60 1.46
C MET A 104 0.08 -1.28 0.22
N ALA A 105 -1.21 -1.62 0.30
CA ALA A 105 -2.00 -2.15 -0.80
C ALA A 105 -2.88 -1.04 -1.40
N LEU A 106 -2.70 -0.77 -2.68
CA LEU A 106 -3.50 0.17 -3.46
C LEU A 106 -4.53 -0.59 -4.31
N TYR A 107 -5.77 -0.12 -4.25
CA TYR A 107 -6.91 -0.63 -5.00
C TYR A 107 -7.52 0.52 -5.80
N ALA A 108 -7.66 0.36 -7.11
CA ALA A 108 -8.23 1.39 -7.97
C ALA A 108 -9.73 1.60 -7.72
N ASN A 109 -10.39 0.58 -7.17
CA ASN A 109 -11.79 0.62 -6.75
C ASN A 109 -11.94 -0.03 -5.38
N VAL A 110 -12.65 0.66 -4.47
CA VAL A 110 -13.00 0.14 -3.15
C VAL A 110 -13.75 -1.19 -3.19
N ASP A 111 -14.54 -1.45 -4.25
CA ASP A 111 -15.27 -2.73 -4.40
C ASP A 111 -14.36 -3.95 -4.54
N ALA A 112 -13.08 -3.75 -4.89
CA ALA A 112 -12.10 -4.84 -4.94
C ALA A 112 -11.67 -5.30 -3.52
N ILE A 113 -12.03 -4.56 -2.47
CA ILE A 113 -11.66 -4.83 -1.09
C ILE A 113 -12.75 -5.68 -0.43
N SER A 114 -12.71 -7.00 -0.67
CA SER A 114 -13.52 -7.96 0.12
C SER A 114 -13.12 -7.91 1.59
N LYS A 115 -11.81 -7.95 1.84
CA LYS A 115 -11.16 -7.86 3.15
C LYS A 115 -9.71 -7.45 2.98
N ALA A 116 -9.27 -6.46 3.75
CA ALA A 116 -7.87 -6.02 3.76
C ALA A 116 -7.35 -5.86 5.20
N GLY A 117 -6.16 -6.38 5.46
CA GLY A 117 -5.50 -6.31 6.76
C GLY A 117 -4.41 -7.38 6.92
N PRO A 118 -3.86 -7.60 8.12
CA PRO A 118 -4.09 -6.80 9.30
C PRO A 118 -3.73 -5.34 9.04
N VAL A 119 -4.63 -4.41 9.37
CA VAL A 119 -4.42 -2.99 9.04
C VAL A 119 -3.31 -2.43 9.91
N GLY A 120 -2.31 -1.85 9.27
CA GLY A 120 -1.14 -1.27 9.90
C GLY A 120 -1.24 0.24 10.08
N PRO A 121 -0.25 0.83 10.75
CA PRO A 121 -0.23 2.26 11.04
C PRO A 121 0.30 3.08 9.86
N GLY A 122 -0.24 4.28 9.67
CA GLY A 122 0.15 5.20 8.60
C GLY A 122 1.60 5.68 8.72
N ARG A 123 2.34 5.70 7.60
CA ARG A 123 3.73 6.15 7.50
C ARG A 123 3.88 7.12 6.33
N ASP A 124 4.60 8.22 6.55
CA ASP A 124 4.77 9.31 5.58
C ASP A 124 5.37 8.82 4.25
N LEU A 125 6.32 7.88 4.31
CA LEU A 125 6.90 7.26 3.11
C LEU A 125 5.85 6.66 2.17
N LEU A 126 4.94 5.84 2.70
CA LEU A 126 3.92 5.15 1.89
C LEU A 126 2.84 6.11 1.43
N LEU A 127 2.48 7.10 2.26
CA LEU A 127 1.52 8.15 1.88
C LEU A 127 1.99 8.91 0.64
N GLN A 128 3.29 9.11 0.45
CA GLN A 128 3.81 9.77 -0.76
C GLN A 128 3.56 8.98 -2.06
N PHE A 129 3.13 7.71 -2.02
CA PHE A 129 2.62 7.00 -3.20
C PHE A 129 1.10 7.12 -3.36
N ALA A 130 0.37 7.27 -2.26
CA ALA A 130 -1.09 7.38 -2.27
C ALA A 130 -1.58 8.80 -2.65
N LEU A 131 -0.95 9.83 -2.12
CA LEU A 131 -1.39 11.22 -2.25
C LEU A 131 -1.45 11.72 -3.71
N PRO A 132 -0.47 11.43 -4.59
CA PRO A 132 -0.52 11.88 -5.99
C PRO A 132 -1.66 11.26 -6.80
N LEU A 133 -2.18 10.12 -6.33
CA LEU A 133 -3.27 9.38 -6.96
C LEU A 133 -4.65 9.88 -6.49
N ASN A 134 -4.68 10.88 -5.59
CA ASN A 134 -5.86 11.27 -4.83
C ASN A 134 -6.52 10.08 -4.09
N ALA A 135 -5.72 9.07 -3.72
CA ALA A 135 -6.20 7.88 -3.04
C ALA A 135 -6.65 8.20 -1.61
N LEU A 136 -7.60 7.45 -1.05
CA LEU A 136 -7.93 7.50 0.37
C LEU A 136 -6.95 6.64 1.18
N PRO A 137 -6.13 7.21 2.08
CA PRO A 137 -5.34 6.44 3.03
C PRO A 137 -6.26 5.80 4.07
N VAL A 138 -6.08 4.51 4.32
CA VAL A 138 -6.78 3.73 5.33
C VAL A 138 -5.75 3.02 6.20
N HIS A 139 -5.75 3.31 7.50
CA HIS A 139 -4.78 2.79 8.45
C HIS A 139 -5.35 2.80 9.87
N ILE A 140 -4.66 2.16 10.82
CA ILE A 140 -4.97 2.25 12.25
C ILE A 140 -3.80 2.92 12.94
N ASP A 141 -4.02 4.14 13.43
CA ASP A 141 -2.98 5.01 13.99
C ASP A 141 -1.96 5.47 12.92
N LYS A 142 -1.13 6.46 13.24
CA LYS A 142 -0.09 7.01 12.35
C LYS A 142 0.99 7.70 13.16
N ASN A 143 2.23 7.64 12.67
CA ASN A 143 3.33 8.33 13.35
C ASN A 143 3.25 9.86 13.17
N ILE A 144 4.09 10.59 13.90
CA ILE A 144 4.07 12.05 13.90
C ILE A 144 4.35 12.66 12.52
N TYR A 145 5.19 12.04 11.70
CA TYR A 145 5.52 12.53 10.37
C TYR A 145 4.35 12.36 9.39
N ALA A 146 3.67 11.20 9.43
CA ALA A 146 2.46 10.97 8.66
C ALA A 146 1.35 11.95 9.07
N SER A 147 1.17 12.15 10.38
CA SER A 147 0.21 13.13 10.92
C SER A 147 0.52 14.55 10.43
N ASN A 148 1.78 14.98 10.54
CA ASN A 148 2.21 16.30 10.08
C ASN A 148 2.02 16.49 8.58
N LEU A 149 2.35 15.47 7.77
CA LEU A 149 2.16 15.50 6.32
C LEU A 149 0.69 15.69 5.94
N LEU A 150 -0.19 14.86 6.49
CA LEU A 150 -1.64 14.93 6.22
C LEU A 150 -2.24 16.26 6.71
N ASN A 151 -1.86 16.72 7.91
CA ASN A 151 -2.33 17.98 8.47
C ASN A 151 -1.85 19.20 7.65
N ALA A 152 -0.60 19.20 7.21
CA ALA A 152 -0.05 20.28 6.38
C ALA A 152 -0.77 20.39 5.02
N LEU A 153 -1.19 19.25 4.46
CA LEU A 153 -1.94 19.19 3.20
C LEU A 153 -3.45 19.33 3.38
N GLY A 154 -3.96 19.25 4.61
CA GLY A 154 -5.41 19.15 4.88
C GLY A 154 -6.03 17.92 4.22
N TYR A 155 -5.29 16.81 4.16
CA TYR A 155 -5.66 15.62 3.41
C TYR A 155 -6.42 14.63 4.30
N GLN A 156 -7.60 14.19 3.85
CA GLN A 156 -8.44 13.26 4.59
C GLN A 156 -7.93 11.82 4.51
N ASP A 157 -7.65 11.24 5.67
CA ASP A 157 -7.43 9.81 5.89
C ASP A 157 -8.63 9.14 6.58
N LEU A 158 -8.63 7.81 6.59
CA LEU A 158 -9.55 6.99 7.38
C LEU A 158 -8.75 6.25 8.45
N ASP A 159 -8.61 6.92 9.60
CA ASP A 159 -7.80 6.44 10.71
C ASP A 159 -8.63 5.68 11.75
N GLY A 160 -8.38 4.38 11.88
CA GLY A 160 -9.01 3.47 12.82
C GLY A 160 -8.83 3.85 14.29
N TYR A 161 -7.78 4.60 14.63
CA TYR A 161 -7.61 5.11 15.98
C TYR A 161 -8.74 6.07 16.39
N HIS A 162 -9.31 6.80 15.42
CA HIS A 162 -10.34 7.81 15.65
C HIS A 162 -11.74 7.30 15.30
N ILE A 163 -11.90 6.60 14.16
CA ILE A 163 -13.21 6.13 13.67
C ILE A 163 -13.63 4.79 14.32
N GLY A 164 -12.67 4.01 14.83
CA GLY A 164 -12.90 2.73 15.49
C GLY A 164 -13.72 1.74 14.66
N LYS A 165 -14.64 1.04 15.33
CA LYS A 165 -15.43 -0.07 14.74
C LYS A 165 -16.43 0.34 13.66
N ALA A 166 -16.57 1.64 13.38
CA ALA A 166 -17.40 2.09 12.26
C ALA A 166 -16.75 1.82 10.89
N ALA A 167 -15.41 1.73 10.83
CA ALA A 167 -14.70 1.46 9.59
C ALA A 167 -13.70 0.29 9.65
N PHE A 168 -13.64 -0.38 10.80
CA PHE A 168 -12.74 -1.50 11.05
C PHE A 168 -13.46 -2.58 11.85
N ALA A 169 -13.07 -3.83 11.65
CA ALA A 169 -13.60 -4.96 12.38
C ALA A 169 -12.46 -5.82 12.93
N PHE A 170 -12.76 -6.51 14.02
CA PHE A 170 -11.85 -7.43 14.68
C PHE A 170 -12.16 -8.87 14.24
N ASP A 171 -11.15 -9.62 13.84
CA ASP A 171 -11.27 -11.02 13.45
C ASP A 171 -11.00 -11.96 14.63
N GLN A 172 -12.08 -12.42 15.26
CA GLN A 172 -11.97 -13.30 16.42
C GLN A 172 -11.37 -14.68 16.06
N ASP A 173 -11.65 -15.19 14.87
CA ASP A 173 -11.14 -16.50 14.44
C ASP A 173 -9.62 -16.48 14.26
N ARG A 174 -9.09 -15.38 13.71
CA ARG A 174 -7.66 -15.13 13.63
C ARG A 174 -7.03 -15.00 15.01
N GLN A 175 -7.67 -14.28 15.94
CA GLN A 175 -7.17 -14.24 17.32
C GLN A 175 -7.14 -15.63 17.95
N ASN A 176 -8.22 -16.41 17.79
CA ASN A 176 -8.32 -17.78 18.30
C ASN A 176 -7.27 -18.72 17.66
N ALA A 177 -6.78 -18.41 16.47
CA ALA A 177 -5.68 -19.11 15.81
C ALA A 177 -4.29 -18.71 16.36
N GLY A 178 -4.21 -17.90 17.42
CA GLY A 178 -2.98 -17.54 18.12
C GLY A 178 -2.30 -16.27 17.61
N TYR A 179 -2.98 -15.49 16.76
CA TYR A 179 -2.47 -14.20 16.31
C TYR A 179 -2.67 -13.13 17.38
N ARG A 180 -1.70 -12.22 17.50
CA ARG A 180 -1.79 -11.06 18.40
C ARG A 180 -2.95 -10.13 18.01
N GLU A 181 -3.51 -9.43 18.98
CA GLU A 181 -4.68 -8.55 18.80
C GLU A 181 -4.48 -7.53 17.68
N GLU A 182 -3.32 -6.87 17.64
CA GLU A 182 -2.99 -5.86 16.63
C GLU A 182 -2.91 -6.44 15.20
N ASN A 183 -2.73 -7.75 15.07
CA ASN A 183 -2.71 -8.48 13.80
C ASN A 183 -4.09 -9.08 13.44
N CYS A 184 -5.17 -8.70 14.14
CA CYS A 184 -6.53 -9.22 13.90
C CYS A 184 -7.51 -8.17 13.36
N TRP A 185 -7.10 -6.91 13.26
CA TRP A 185 -7.94 -5.83 12.73
C TRP A 185 -7.92 -5.76 11.21
N TYR A 186 -9.09 -5.66 10.59
CA TYR A 186 -9.25 -5.55 9.13
C TYR A 186 -10.28 -4.49 8.75
N THR A 187 -10.34 -4.17 7.45
CA THR A 187 -11.39 -3.37 6.85
C THR A 187 -11.96 -4.05 5.60
N THR A 188 -13.09 -3.54 5.09
CA THR A 188 -13.79 -4.00 3.89
C THR A 188 -14.36 -2.80 3.14
N ALA A 189 -14.82 -3.00 1.90
CA ALA A 189 -15.47 -1.94 1.13
C ALA A 189 -16.63 -1.27 1.89
N ASP A 190 -17.47 -2.06 2.56
CA ASP A 190 -18.64 -1.55 3.30
C ASP A 190 -18.23 -0.78 4.55
N LEU A 191 -17.22 -1.27 5.28
CA LEU A 191 -16.68 -0.58 6.44
C LEU A 191 -16.05 0.77 6.06
N ILE A 192 -15.28 0.81 4.96
CA ILE A 192 -14.69 2.07 4.46
C ILE A 192 -15.79 3.08 4.14
N ARG A 193 -16.84 2.67 3.42
CA ARG A 193 -17.97 3.54 3.09
C ARG A 193 -18.69 4.06 4.34
N ALA A 194 -18.96 3.18 5.30
CA ALA A 194 -19.60 3.55 6.56
C ALA A 194 -18.75 4.57 7.36
N GLY A 195 -17.42 4.40 7.38
CA GLY A 195 -16.51 5.36 7.99
C GLY A 195 -16.54 6.73 7.33
N LEU A 196 -16.50 6.77 5.98
CA LEU A 196 -16.53 8.02 5.24
C LEU A 196 -17.85 8.77 5.36
N GLU A 197 -18.97 8.05 5.47
CA GLU A 197 -20.29 8.65 5.73
C GLU A 197 -20.27 9.49 7.02
N GLN A 198 -19.61 9.00 8.08
CA GLN A 198 -19.49 9.76 9.34
C GLN A 198 -18.61 11.01 9.21
N TYR A 199 -17.58 10.96 8.37
CA TYR A 199 -16.73 12.11 8.06
C TYR A 199 -17.36 13.06 7.03
N GLY A 200 -18.48 12.70 6.40
CA GLY A 200 -19.04 13.47 5.29
C GLY A 200 -18.11 13.52 4.07
N ALA A 201 -17.28 12.48 3.89
CA ALA A 201 -16.29 12.36 2.83
C ALA A 201 -16.78 11.39 1.73
N SER A 202 -16.16 11.45 0.55
CA SER A 202 -16.53 10.64 -0.61
C SER A 202 -15.33 9.95 -1.26
N LEU A 203 -15.60 8.79 -1.86
CA LEU A 203 -14.70 8.08 -2.78
C LEU A 203 -14.89 8.54 -4.23
N GLU A 204 -15.81 9.47 -4.47
CA GLU A 204 -15.92 10.15 -5.75
C GLU A 204 -14.86 11.26 -5.85
N GLY A 205 -14.19 11.33 -7.00
CA GLY A 205 -13.18 12.34 -7.28
C GLY A 205 -12.26 11.97 -8.43
N GLU A 206 -11.49 12.96 -8.88
CA GLU A 206 -10.45 12.74 -9.90
C GLU A 206 -9.46 11.67 -9.44
N ASN A 207 -8.99 10.86 -10.39
CA ASN A 207 -7.87 9.97 -10.20
C ASN A 207 -6.78 10.29 -11.23
N THR A 208 -5.56 9.90 -10.89
CA THR A 208 -4.38 10.09 -11.75
C THR A 208 -3.80 8.72 -12.04
N PRO A 209 -3.52 8.36 -13.31
CA PRO A 209 -2.78 7.16 -13.63
C PRO A 209 -1.41 7.14 -12.93
N LEU A 210 -1.08 6.03 -12.29
CA LEU A 210 0.20 5.86 -11.60
C LEU A 210 1.38 5.84 -12.59
N PHE A 211 1.16 5.28 -13.78
CA PHE A 211 2.16 5.15 -14.83
C PHE A 211 1.59 5.54 -16.20
N LEU A 212 2.49 5.77 -17.16
CA LEU A 212 2.15 5.73 -18.58
C LEU A 212 2.04 4.27 -19.02
N PHE A 213 0.82 3.74 -19.14
CA PHE A 213 0.61 2.36 -19.57
C PHE A 213 0.62 2.19 -21.09
N GLY A 214 1.14 1.07 -21.56
CA GLY A 214 1.11 0.70 -22.97
C GLY A 214 1.67 -0.70 -23.24
N GLU A 215 1.29 -1.27 -24.38
CA GLU A 215 1.78 -2.58 -24.80
C GLU A 215 3.30 -2.57 -25.02
N ARG A 216 3.96 -3.65 -24.59
CA ARG A 216 5.39 -3.88 -24.76
C ARG A 216 5.64 -5.15 -25.56
N ALA A 217 6.75 -5.19 -26.29
CA ALA A 217 7.14 -6.39 -27.02
C ALA A 217 7.43 -7.56 -26.05
N PRO A 218 6.98 -8.78 -26.34
CA PRO A 218 7.29 -9.94 -25.52
C PRO A 218 8.80 -10.19 -25.43
N VAL A 219 9.27 -10.59 -24.25
CA VAL A 219 10.66 -10.98 -24.01
C VAL A 219 10.88 -12.43 -24.46
N ALA A 220 11.84 -12.64 -25.35
CA ALA A 220 12.24 -13.97 -25.79
C ALA A 220 12.87 -14.77 -24.63
N GLY A 221 12.70 -16.10 -24.63
CA GLY A 221 13.12 -16.95 -23.50
C GLY A 221 14.62 -16.88 -23.18
N ASP A 222 15.47 -16.75 -24.19
CA ASP A 222 16.92 -16.58 -24.09
C ASP A 222 17.37 -15.17 -23.70
N ALA A 223 16.47 -14.18 -23.81
CA ALA A 223 16.69 -12.80 -23.38
C ALA A 223 16.22 -12.54 -21.93
N ARG A 224 15.71 -13.55 -21.23
CA ARG A 224 15.22 -13.41 -19.85
C ARG A 224 16.38 -13.38 -18.85
N ASN A 225 16.69 -12.16 -18.41
CA ASN A 225 17.77 -11.86 -17.49
C ASN A 225 17.29 -11.36 -16.11
N ALA A 226 16.00 -11.45 -15.81
CA ALA A 226 15.40 -11.01 -14.55
C ALA A 226 14.31 -11.98 -14.08
N THR A 227 14.69 -13.21 -13.75
CA THR A 227 13.75 -14.27 -13.35
C THR A 227 13.60 -14.44 -11.84
N SER A 228 14.55 -13.96 -11.04
CA SER A 228 14.42 -13.93 -9.58
C SER A 228 15.07 -12.66 -9.03
N LEU A 229 14.25 -11.83 -8.39
CA LEU A 229 14.69 -10.67 -7.63
C LEU A 229 14.58 -10.99 -6.14
N THR A 230 15.64 -10.74 -5.38
CA THR A 230 15.64 -10.71 -3.92
C THR A 230 15.89 -9.28 -3.46
N VAL A 231 14.99 -8.76 -2.64
CA VAL A 231 15.12 -7.48 -1.95
C VAL A 231 15.32 -7.75 -0.46
N THR A 232 16.49 -7.43 0.07
CA THR A 232 16.79 -7.50 1.50
C THR A 232 16.60 -6.11 2.09
N PHE A 233 15.55 -5.93 2.89
CA PHE A 233 15.23 -4.69 3.60
C PHE A 233 15.99 -4.57 4.92
N SER A 234 16.27 -5.71 5.57
CA SER A 234 17.15 -5.85 6.73
C SER A 234 17.67 -7.29 6.84
N PRO A 235 18.60 -7.60 7.77
CA PRO A 235 19.06 -8.97 7.98
C PRO A 235 17.95 -9.99 8.26
N ASP A 236 16.83 -9.55 8.84
CA ASP A 236 15.70 -10.39 9.24
C ASP A 236 14.46 -10.20 8.34
N ASP A 237 14.55 -9.33 7.32
CA ASP A 237 13.44 -8.95 6.45
C ASP A 237 13.87 -8.94 4.98
N SER A 238 13.32 -9.88 4.21
CA SER A 238 13.60 -10.01 2.79
C SER A 238 12.42 -10.56 2.01
N GLU A 239 12.32 -10.11 0.77
CA GLU A 239 11.25 -10.44 -0.15
C GLU A 239 11.82 -10.96 -1.46
N GLN A 240 11.11 -11.90 -2.09
CA GLN A 240 11.51 -12.48 -3.35
C GLN A 240 10.39 -12.42 -4.38
N LEU A 241 10.72 -11.99 -5.59
CA LEU A 241 9.81 -11.91 -6.74
C LEU A 241 10.35 -12.84 -7.84
N ASN A 242 9.63 -13.93 -8.08
CA ASN A 242 10.07 -15.01 -8.97
C ASN A 242 9.19 -15.07 -10.22
N PHE A 243 9.80 -14.89 -11.39
CA PHE A 243 9.12 -14.90 -12.68
C PHE A 243 8.74 -16.32 -13.09
N ASP A 244 7.47 -16.51 -13.40
CA ASP A 244 6.96 -17.71 -14.05
C ASP A 244 6.69 -17.45 -15.54
N ALA A 245 7.36 -18.23 -16.38
CA ALA A 245 7.26 -18.13 -17.83
C ALA A 245 5.88 -18.48 -18.40
N ALA A 246 5.12 -19.34 -17.70
CA ALA A 246 3.84 -19.85 -18.19
C ALA A 246 2.71 -18.82 -18.01
N SER A 247 2.66 -18.18 -16.86
CA SER A 247 1.73 -17.09 -16.56
C SER A 247 2.23 -15.71 -17.00
N GLY A 248 3.55 -15.53 -17.12
CA GLY A 248 4.16 -14.24 -17.43
C GLY A 248 4.20 -13.27 -16.25
N LEU A 249 4.06 -13.77 -15.02
CA LEU A 249 3.98 -12.99 -13.80
C LEU A 249 5.16 -13.24 -12.86
N TYR A 250 5.48 -12.26 -12.03
CA TYR A 250 6.35 -12.37 -10.88
C TYR A 250 5.54 -12.72 -9.63
N TYR A 251 5.81 -13.87 -9.02
CA TYR A 251 5.16 -14.30 -7.78
C TYR A 251 5.98 -13.87 -6.56
N LYS A 252 5.33 -13.26 -5.58
CA LYS A 252 5.94 -12.89 -4.30
C LYS A 252 6.04 -14.11 -3.40
N THR A 253 7.19 -14.30 -2.77
CA THR A 253 7.44 -15.34 -1.77
C THR A 253 8.03 -14.70 -0.52
N ASN A 254 7.66 -15.24 0.64
CA ASN A 254 8.19 -14.83 1.94
C ASN A 254 9.70 -15.12 2.03
N ALA A 255 10.36 -14.60 3.07
CA ALA A 255 11.79 -14.79 3.32
C ALA A 255 12.23 -16.27 3.35
N ASP A 256 11.37 -17.18 3.82
CA ASP A 256 11.61 -18.63 3.87
C ASP A 256 11.37 -19.35 2.53
N GLY A 257 11.00 -18.61 1.47
CA GLY A 257 10.68 -19.13 0.15
C GLY A 257 9.25 -19.67 0.00
N SER A 258 8.43 -19.64 1.05
CA SER A 258 7.02 -20.01 0.96
C SER A 258 6.21 -18.98 0.15
N PRO A 259 5.13 -19.40 -0.54
CA PRO A 259 4.24 -18.48 -1.23
C PRO A 259 3.68 -17.38 -0.32
N ALA A 260 3.81 -16.12 -0.71
CA ALA A 260 3.10 -15.01 -0.06
C ALA A 260 1.63 -15.05 -0.47
N THR A 261 0.82 -15.74 0.32
CA THR A 261 -0.61 -15.99 0.03
C THR A 261 -1.52 -15.01 0.74
N ASP A 262 -2.64 -14.71 0.10
CA ASP A 262 -3.73 -13.95 0.68
C ASP A 262 -4.51 -14.83 1.66
N ALA A 263 -4.69 -14.34 2.88
CA ALA A 263 -5.36 -15.06 3.95
C ALA A 263 -6.87 -15.31 3.70
N ASP A 264 -7.51 -14.57 2.78
CA ASP A 264 -8.94 -14.71 2.48
C ASP A 264 -9.20 -15.87 1.50
N ASN A 265 -8.37 -15.97 0.46
CA ASN A 265 -8.63 -16.85 -0.68
C ASN A 265 -7.49 -17.82 -1.02
N GLY A 266 -6.36 -17.76 -0.31
CA GLY A 266 -5.18 -18.60 -0.52
C GLY A 266 -4.41 -18.35 -1.82
N GLN A 267 -4.77 -17.31 -2.59
CA GLN A 267 -4.07 -16.97 -3.82
C GLN A 267 -2.73 -16.32 -3.50
N GLN A 268 -1.68 -16.73 -4.21
CA GLN A 268 -0.38 -16.10 -4.10
C GLN A 268 -0.39 -14.73 -4.79
N ALA A 269 0.18 -13.72 -4.15
CA ALA A 269 0.36 -12.40 -4.76
C ALA A 269 1.29 -12.49 -5.98
N ALA A 270 0.85 -11.95 -7.11
CA ALA A 270 1.56 -12.02 -8.38
C ALA A 270 1.40 -10.72 -9.20
N PHE A 271 2.47 -10.34 -9.92
CA PHE A 271 2.60 -9.03 -10.54
C PHE A 271 3.10 -9.12 -11.98
N THR A 272 2.56 -8.27 -12.85
CA THR A 272 3.07 -8.09 -14.22
C THR A 272 4.33 -7.22 -14.24
N ASN A 273 4.39 -6.28 -13.29
CA ASN A 273 5.43 -5.26 -13.19
C ASN A 273 6.08 -5.31 -11.81
N VAL A 274 7.39 -5.23 -11.76
CA VAL A 274 8.14 -5.08 -10.51
C VAL A 274 9.08 -3.89 -10.64
N PHE A 275 9.04 -3.00 -9.66
CA PHE A 275 9.90 -1.82 -9.57
C PHE A 275 10.76 -1.90 -8.31
N VAL A 276 12.01 -1.48 -8.43
CA VAL A 276 12.85 -1.15 -7.29
C VAL A 276 13.30 0.29 -7.46
N LEU A 277 12.75 1.20 -6.67
CA LEU A 277 13.07 2.63 -6.71
C LEU A 277 14.21 2.91 -5.72
N TYR A 278 15.35 3.35 -6.24
CA TYR A 278 16.51 3.69 -5.45
C TYR A 278 16.36 5.14 -5.02
N ALA A 279 16.36 5.36 -3.71
CA ALA A 279 16.20 6.69 -3.13
C ALA A 279 17.33 6.92 -2.12
N SER A 280 17.94 8.12 -2.16
CA SER A 280 18.86 8.51 -1.10
C SER A 280 18.12 8.50 0.23
N SER A 281 18.75 8.00 1.28
CA SER A 281 18.08 7.85 2.58
C SER A 281 18.96 8.19 3.76
N GLY A 282 18.33 8.59 4.86
CA GLY A 282 18.91 8.89 6.17
C GLY A 282 17.95 8.52 7.30
N ILE A 283 18.08 9.23 8.42
CA ILE A 283 17.29 9.05 9.63
C ILE A 283 16.71 10.41 10.02
N LYS A 284 15.42 10.43 10.39
CA LYS A 284 14.73 11.63 10.88
C LYS A 284 15.17 11.96 12.32
N ASP A 285 14.65 13.06 12.86
CA ASP A 285 15.07 13.63 14.14
C ASP A 285 14.72 12.79 15.38
N ASP A 286 13.78 11.84 15.26
CA ASP A 286 13.50 10.84 16.30
C ASP A 286 14.57 9.74 16.42
N GLY A 287 15.50 9.66 15.47
CA GLY A 287 16.60 8.71 15.49
C GLY A 287 16.28 7.31 14.98
N TYR A 288 15.04 7.00 14.58
CA TYR A 288 14.68 5.66 14.08
C TYR A 288 13.74 5.64 12.87
N THR A 289 13.00 6.71 12.58
CA THR A 289 12.20 6.79 11.35
C THR A 289 13.12 7.07 10.15
N ARG A 290 12.91 6.34 9.05
CA ARG A 290 13.69 6.50 7.82
C ARG A 290 13.30 7.77 7.10
N ASP A 291 14.31 8.52 6.68
CA ASP A 291 14.11 9.67 5.80
C ASP A 291 14.53 9.28 4.39
N TYR A 292 13.64 9.43 3.41
CA TYR A 292 13.95 9.19 2.01
C TYR A 292 13.81 10.48 1.23
N ASP A 293 14.80 10.78 0.39
CA ASP A 293 14.68 11.83 -0.61
C ASP A 293 13.72 11.35 -1.71
N MET A 294 12.48 11.80 -1.59
CA MET A 294 11.40 11.43 -2.50
C MET A 294 11.33 12.31 -3.75
N THR A 295 12.32 13.17 -4.00
CA THR A 295 12.34 14.04 -5.20
C THR A 295 12.80 13.28 -6.45
N GLY A 296 13.55 12.19 -6.29
CA GLY A 296 13.92 11.33 -7.41
C GLY A 296 15.09 10.40 -7.14
N GLY A 297 15.45 9.64 -8.18
CA GLY A 297 16.54 8.69 -8.13
C GLY A 297 16.63 7.81 -9.37
N THR A 298 17.39 6.73 -9.25
CA THR A 298 17.46 5.65 -10.26
C THR A 298 16.59 4.48 -9.81
N GLY A 299 16.48 3.45 -10.63
CA GLY A 299 15.79 2.23 -10.23
C GLY A 299 15.83 1.15 -11.28
N LEU A 300 15.10 0.08 -10.99
CA LEU A 300 14.88 -1.06 -11.87
C LEU A 300 13.41 -1.14 -12.25
N TYR A 301 13.13 -1.45 -13.51
CA TYR A 301 11.83 -1.91 -13.98
C TYR A 301 11.95 -3.32 -14.55
N LEU A 302 11.15 -4.25 -14.02
CA LEU A 302 11.11 -5.65 -14.40
C LEU A 302 9.73 -5.98 -14.97
N THR A 303 9.72 -6.61 -16.15
CA THR A 303 8.51 -7.13 -16.80
C THR A 303 8.87 -8.22 -17.79
N GLY A 304 8.00 -9.24 -17.96
CA GLY A 304 8.22 -10.31 -18.94
C GLY A 304 9.45 -11.20 -18.71
N GLY A 305 10.08 -11.15 -17.53
CA GLY A 305 11.31 -11.89 -17.22
C GLY A 305 12.60 -11.17 -17.60
N ALA A 306 12.53 -9.90 -17.99
CA ALA A 306 13.67 -9.02 -18.24
C ALA A 306 13.61 -7.76 -17.37
N TRP A 307 14.74 -7.04 -17.30
CA TRP A 307 14.83 -5.77 -16.57
C TRP A 307 15.48 -4.66 -17.40
N GLU A 308 15.15 -3.42 -17.07
CA GLU A 308 15.86 -2.23 -17.53
C GLU A 308 16.10 -1.23 -16.38
N ALA A 309 17.17 -0.44 -16.50
CA ALA A 309 17.43 0.67 -15.59
C ALA A 309 16.51 1.85 -15.94
N ILE A 310 15.98 2.50 -14.90
CA ILE A 310 15.09 3.66 -15.03
C ILE A 310 15.59 4.81 -14.16
N THR A 311 15.11 6.01 -14.46
CA THR A 311 15.16 7.15 -13.52
C THR A 311 13.74 7.54 -13.14
N TRP A 312 13.57 8.00 -11.91
CA TRP A 312 12.29 8.44 -11.40
C TRP A 312 12.41 9.80 -10.73
N ALA A 313 11.33 10.57 -10.75
CA ALA A 313 11.26 11.88 -10.11
C ALA A 313 9.85 12.17 -9.59
N LYS A 314 9.78 13.02 -8.57
CA LYS A 314 8.55 13.66 -8.09
C LYS A 314 8.83 15.12 -7.77
N GLU A 315 7.83 15.97 -7.94
CA GLU A 315 7.94 17.38 -7.56
C GLU A 315 7.85 17.54 -6.04
N ASP A 316 6.88 16.88 -5.42
CA ASP A 316 6.66 16.88 -3.98
C ASP A 316 5.83 15.63 -3.55
N ALA A 317 5.32 15.64 -2.32
CA ALA A 317 4.50 14.55 -1.77
C ALA A 317 3.21 14.29 -2.58
N THR A 318 2.67 15.31 -3.24
CA THR A 318 1.44 15.27 -4.06
C THR A 318 1.70 15.20 -5.57
N GLY A 319 2.93 15.45 -6.00
CA GLY A 319 3.33 15.34 -7.41
C GLY A 319 3.33 13.89 -7.91
N PRO A 320 2.90 13.63 -9.15
CA PRO A 320 2.86 12.28 -9.72
C PRO A 320 4.27 11.70 -9.87
N LEU A 321 4.36 10.37 -9.78
CA LEU A 321 5.59 9.63 -10.07
C LEU A 321 5.88 9.68 -11.57
N GLN A 322 7.02 10.27 -11.94
CA GLN A 322 7.48 10.31 -13.33
C GLN A 322 8.58 9.27 -13.51
N LEU A 323 8.42 8.37 -14.48
CA LEU A 323 9.41 7.35 -14.82
C LEU A 323 10.00 7.62 -16.20
N THR A 324 11.32 7.53 -16.32
CA THR A 324 12.04 7.74 -17.57
C THR A 324 12.93 6.54 -17.85
N ALA A 325 12.83 6.01 -19.07
CA ALA A 325 13.63 4.89 -19.54
C ALA A 325 15.09 5.30 -19.78
N ALA A 326 15.97 4.33 -20.00
CA ALA A 326 17.40 4.57 -20.21
C ALA A 326 17.72 5.44 -21.45
N ASP A 327 16.81 5.51 -22.42
CA ASP A 327 16.92 6.35 -23.62
C ASP A 327 16.45 7.80 -23.43
N GLY A 328 15.99 8.15 -22.23
CA GLY A 328 15.50 9.48 -21.88
C GLY A 328 14.03 9.75 -22.23
N GLN A 329 13.30 8.77 -22.78
CA GLN A 329 11.87 8.88 -23.01
C GLN A 329 11.05 8.50 -21.76
N PRO A 330 9.81 8.99 -21.62
CA PRO A 330 8.90 8.49 -20.60
C PRO A 330 8.77 6.96 -20.67
N LEU A 331 8.91 6.29 -19.53
CA LEU A 331 8.82 4.84 -19.46
C LEU A 331 7.38 4.39 -19.72
N VAL A 332 7.20 3.52 -20.71
CA VAL A 332 5.93 2.83 -20.95
C VAL A 332 5.89 1.58 -20.07
N VAL A 333 4.87 1.45 -19.23
CA VAL A 333 4.67 0.32 -18.30
C VAL A 333 3.63 -0.66 -18.88
N SER A 334 3.93 -1.96 -18.85
CA SER A 334 2.98 -2.99 -19.29
C SER A 334 1.68 -2.93 -18.46
N PRO A 335 0.49 -3.04 -19.07
CA PRO A 335 -0.75 -3.12 -18.30
C PRO A 335 -0.76 -4.35 -17.37
N GLY A 336 -1.13 -4.15 -16.10
CA GLY A 336 -1.21 -5.19 -15.08
C GLY A 336 -0.75 -4.74 -13.70
N LYS A 337 -0.84 -5.66 -12.73
CA LYS A 337 -0.52 -5.40 -11.32
C LYS A 337 0.97 -5.09 -11.13
N SER A 338 1.28 -4.25 -10.15
CA SER A 338 2.66 -3.81 -9.88
C SER A 338 3.09 -4.05 -8.44
N PHE A 339 4.34 -4.45 -8.24
CA PHE A 339 5.01 -4.39 -6.94
C PHE A 339 6.09 -3.30 -6.99
N ILE A 340 6.15 -2.44 -5.98
CA ILE A 340 7.13 -1.34 -5.88
C ILE A 340 7.88 -1.50 -4.57
N ALA A 341 9.18 -1.80 -4.64
CA ALA A 341 10.08 -1.73 -3.50
C ALA A 341 10.81 -0.39 -3.48
N LEU A 342 10.89 0.24 -2.30
CA LEU A 342 11.75 1.41 -2.06
C LEU A 342 13.03 0.96 -1.35
N TRP A 343 14.17 1.30 -1.94
CA TRP A 343 15.45 0.78 -1.52
C TRP A 343 16.46 1.91 -1.30
N GLY A 344 17.03 1.97 -0.10
CA GLY A 344 17.94 3.05 0.32
C GLY A 344 19.42 2.67 0.24
N GLY A 345 19.74 1.38 0.12
CA GLY A 345 21.13 0.91 -0.03
C GLY A 345 22.04 1.18 1.17
N TYR A 346 21.47 1.43 2.35
CA TYR A 346 22.21 1.57 3.60
C TYR A 346 22.57 0.20 4.21
N TYR A 347 23.30 0.23 5.34
CA TYR A 347 23.81 -0.98 5.98
C TYR A 347 22.69 -1.99 6.30
N GLY A 348 22.93 -3.26 5.98
CA GLY A 348 21.96 -4.36 6.15
C GLY A 348 21.02 -4.56 4.98
N GLN A 349 20.98 -3.66 3.99
CA GLN A 349 20.22 -3.85 2.76
C GLN A 349 21.05 -4.46 1.63
N ALA A 350 20.39 -5.25 0.79
CA ALA A 350 20.98 -5.85 -0.40
C ALA A 350 19.93 -6.03 -1.51
N LEU A 351 20.40 -6.05 -2.75
CA LEU A 351 19.61 -6.43 -3.91
C LEU A 351 20.35 -7.52 -4.67
N ARG A 352 19.62 -8.55 -5.08
CA ARG A 352 20.15 -9.61 -5.94
C ARG A 352 19.17 -9.90 -7.04
N LEU A 353 19.63 -9.89 -8.29
CA LEU A 353 18.82 -10.20 -9.46
C LEU A 353 19.53 -11.27 -10.28
N THR A 354 18.81 -12.33 -10.64
CA THR A 354 19.35 -13.40 -11.50
C THR A 354 18.51 -13.62 -12.75
N GLY A 355 19.19 -14.04 -13.82
CA GLY A 355 18.57 -14.49 -15.07
C GLY A 355 18.18 -15.96 -15.06
N ALA A 356 17.55 -16.41 -16.15
CA ALA A 356 17.07 -17.79 -16.29
C ALA A 356 18.20 -18.85 -16.26
N ASP A 357 19.43 -18.45 -16.57
CA ASP A 357 20.65 -19.26 -16.49
C ASP A 357 21.28 -19.28 -15.08
N GLY A 358 20.68 -18.57 -14.12
CA GLY A 358 21.19 -18.40 -12.76
C GLY A 358 22.29 -17.33 -12.64
N ALA A 359 22.65 -16.65 -13.73
CA ALA A 359 23.67 -15.61 -13.70
C ALA A 359 23.15 -14.35 -12.98
N GLU A 360 23.97 -13.84 -12.06
CA GLU A 360 23.69 -12.60 -11.34
C GLU A 360 23.89 -11.38 -12.24
N GLN A 361 22.96 -10.43 -12.18
CA GLN A 361 22.98 -9.23 -13.00
C GLN A 361 23.82 -8.14 -12.34
N ALA A 362 24.55 -7.38 -13.16
CA ALA A 362 25.21 -6.16 -12.72
C ALA A 362 24.16 -5.04 -12.57
N LEU A 363 23.84 -4.69 -11.32
CA LEU A 363 22.85 -3.67 -11.00
C LEU A 363 23.49 -2.26 -10.94
N PRO A 364 22.71 -1.18 -11.11
CA PRO A 364 23.17 0.18 -10.89
C PRO A 364 23.76 0.38 -9.48
N GLU A 365 24.64 1.36 -9.35
CA GLU A 365 25.21 1.71 -8.05
C GLU A 365 24.12 2.10 -7.06
N LYS A 366 24.36 1.77 -5.79
CA LYS A 366 23.47 2.16 -4.71
C LYS A 366 23.41 3.69 -4.55
N PRO A 367 22.26 4.23 -4.10
CA PRO A 367 22.15 5.67 -3.90
C PRO A 367 23.10 6.14 -2.80
N ALA A 368 23.48 7.42 -2.87
CA ALA A 368 24.20 8.07 -1.79
C ALA A 368 23.28 8.19 -0.56
N LEU A 369 23.86 8.06 0.64
CA LEU A 369 23.08 8.32 1.85
C LEU A 369 22.92 9.82 2.06
N LEU A 370 21.79 10.21 2.63
CA LEU A 370 21.58 11.58 3.07
C LEU A 370 22.50 11.86 4.26
N GLU A 371 23.03 13.08 4.34
CA GLU A 371 23.70 13.55 5.56
C GLU A 371 22.66 13.66 6.67
N SER A 372 22.65 12.67 7.56
CA SER A 372 21.84 12.70 8.76
C SER A 372 22.50 13.62 9.79
N GLY A 373 21.70 14.51 10.40
CA GLY A 373 22.12 15.24 11.61
C GLY A 373 22.28 14.34 12.84
N ILE A 374 21.87 13.07 12.73
CA ILE A 374 21.96 12.03 13.75
C ILE A 374 23.15 11.12 13.42
N SER A 375 24.05 10.91 14.39
CA SER A 375 25.16 9.97 14.23
C SER A 375 24.67 8.52 14.18
N ASP A 376 25.43 7.63 13.53
CA ASP A 376 25.11 6.19 13.47
C ASP A 376 24.92 5.59 14.88
N GLU A 377 25.71 6.02 15.86
CA GLU A 377 25.60 5.58 17.26
C GLU A 377 24.28 6.06 17.90
N ALA A 378 23.89 7.31 17.66
CA ALA A 378 22.64 7.85 18.18
C ALA A 378 21.42 7.20 17.52
N ALA A 379 21.47 6.93 16.21
CA ALA A 379 20.42 6.23 15.50
C ALA A 379 20.29 4.77 15.99
N ALA A 380 21.42 4.08 16.18
CA ALA A 380 21.41 2.72 16.74
C ALA A 380 20.84 2.68 18.17
N ALA A 381 21.16 3.68 19.00
CA ALA A 381 20.61 3.80 20.35
C ALA A 381 19.09 4.07 20.36
N ALA A 382 18.63 5.00 19.52
CA ALA A 382 17.20 5.31 19.39
C ALA A 382 16.40 4.13 18.83
N GLN A 383 16.94 3.41 17.85
CA GLN A 383 16.35 2.17 17.35
C GLN A 383 16.28 1.10 18.47
N ALA A 384 17.35 0.91 19.24
CA ALA A 384 17.35 -0.05 20.33
C ALA A 384 16.33 0.29 21.42
N GLU A 385 16.14 1.59 21.72
CA GLU A 385 15.12 2.07 22.65
C GLU A 385 13.70 1.84 22.11
N PHE A 386 13.47 2.13 20.83
CA PHE A 386 12.20 1.85 20.14
C PHE A 386 11.85 0.36 20.17
N GLU A 387 12.81 -0.50 19.80
CA GLU A 387 12.64 -1.97 19.84
C GLU A 387 12.40 -2.48 21.28
N ALA A 388 13.07 -1.90 22.27
CA ALA A 388 12.86 -2.25 23.67
C ALA A 388 11.45 -1.87 24.13
N GLN A 389 10.97 -0.67 23.77
CA GLN A 389 9.62 -0.22 24.09
C GLN A 389 8.55 -1.09 23.42
N GLN A 390 8.78 -1.51 22.17
CA GLN A 390 7.89 -2.45 21.48
C GLN A 390 7.85 -3.80 22.21
N LYS A 391 9.01 -4.35 22.59
CA LYS A 391 9.10 -5.61 23.36
C LYS A 391 8.37 -5.52 24.70
N ILE A 392 8.45 -4.38 25.39
CA ILE A 392 7.72 -4.15 26.64
C ILE A 392 6.22 -4.17 26.38
N THR A 393 5.76 -3.44 25.36
CA THR A 393 4.34 -3.37 25.00
C THR A 393 3.80 -4.74 24.63
N ASP A 394 4.53 -5.48 23.80
CA ASP A 394 4.22 -6.85 23.41
C ASP A 394 4.14 -7.79 24.62
N ALA A 395 5.10 -7.68 25.55
CA ALA A 395 5.12 -8.49 26.77
C ALA A 395 3.95 -8.16 27.70
N GLN A 396 3.57 -6.88 27.84
CA GLN A 396 2.39 -6.48 28.62
C GLN A 396 1.12 -7.09 28.03
N GLN A 397 0.95 -7.02 26.72
CA GLN A 397 -0.23 -7.59 26.05
C GLN A 397 -0.25 -9.11 26.18
N ALA A 398 0.88 -9.79 25.94
CA ALA A 398 0.96 -11.24 26.06
C ALA A 398 0.64 -11.73 27.48
N VAL A 399 1.09 -11.01 28.52
CA VAL A 399 0.70 -11.31 29.91
C VAL A 399 -0.79 -11.09 30.12
N ALA A 400 -1.36 -9.98 29.62
CA ALA A 400 -2.78 -9.68 29.77
C ALA A 400 -3.66 -10.74 29.10
N ASP A 401 -3.36 -11.10 27.84
CA ASP A 401 -4.08 -12.11 27.06
C ASP A 401 -3.99 -13.49 27.71
N ALA A 402 -2.78 -13.93 28.07
CA ALA A 402 -2.59 -15.22 28.71
C ALA A 402 -3.30 -15.28 30.07
N THR A 403 -3.26 -14.19 30.85
CA THR A 403 -3.97 -14.10 32.14
C THR A 403 -5.48 -14.17 31.96
N ALA A 404 -6.04 -13.53 30.92
CA ALA A 404 -7.46 -13.59 30.62
C ALA A 404 -7.94 -15.01 30.26
N GLN A 405 -7.07 -15.82 29.64
CA GLN A 405 -7.37 -17.19 29.24
C GLN A 405 -7.17 -18.23 30.37
N LEU A 406 -6.47 -17.88 31.47
CA LEU A 406 -6.16 -18.82 32.55
C LEU A 406 -7.41 -19.40 33.21
N GLU A 407 -8.47 -18.59 33.41
CA GLU A 407 -9.69 -19.06 34.06
C GLU A 407 -10.40 -20.13 33.22
N ASP A 408 -10.55 -19.87 31.91
CA ASP A 408 -11.16 -20.82 30.98
C ASP A 408 -10.31 -22.10 30.82
N ALA A 409 -8.99 -21.96 30.75
CA ALA A 409 -8.08 -23.11 30.66
C ALA A 409 -8.12 -23.97 31.93
N GLN A 410 -8.21 -23.36 33.11
CA GLN A 410 -8.36 -24.08 34.37
C GLN A 410 -9.71 -24.80 34.43
N ALA A 411 -10.80 -24.14 34.01
CA ALA A 411 -12.12 -24.75 33.96
C ALA A 411 -12.16 -25.97 33.01
N ALA A 412 -11.53 -25.87 31.85
CA ALA A 412 -11.42 -26.97 30.89
C ALA A 412 -10.62 -28.16 31.46
N LEU A 413 -9.52 -27.89 32.18
CA LEU A 413 -8.75 -28.93 32.87
C LEU A 413 -9.57 -29.62 33.96
N ASP A 414 -10.31 -28.85 34.77
CA ASP A 414 -11.16 -29.38 35.83
C ASP A 414 -12.28 -30.27 35.26
N GLU A 415 -12.91 -29.85 34.15
CA GLU A 415 -13.94 -30.62 33.45
C GLU A 415 -13.37 -31.93 32.86
N ALA A 416 -12.23 -31.85 32.17
CA ALA A 416 -11.56 -33.03 31.61
C ALA A 416 -11.13 -34.02 32.70
N GLN A 417 -10.66 -33.52 33.84
CA GLN A 417 -10.29 -34.36 34.99
C GLN A 417 -11.52 -35.03 35.62
N ALA A 418 -12.64 -34.30 35.78
CA ALA A 418 -13.88 -34.88 36.28
C ALA A 418 -14.45 -35.98 35.36
N ALA A 419 -14.36 -35.77 34.04
CA ALA A 419 -14.75 -36.78 33.06
C ALA A 419 -13.85 -38.02 33.13
N LEU A 420 -12.54 -37.83 33.24
CA LEU A 420 -11.58 -38.93 33.41
C LEU A 420 -11.81 -39.71 34.71
N ASP A 421 -12.15 -39.04 35.81
CA ASP A 421 -12.44 -39.69 37.09
C ASP A 421 -13.70 -40.59 37.01
N ALA A 422 -14.65 -40.25 36.12
CA ALA A 422 -15.85 -41.05 35.87
C ALA A 422 -15.58 -42.30 35.00
N ASP A 423 -14.54 -42.27 34.14
CA ASP A 423 -14.13 -43.36 33.25
C ASP A 423 -12.60 -43.43 33.09
N SER A 424 -11.92 -43.84 34.16
CA SER A 424 -10.46 -43.73 34.30
C SER A 424 -9.62 -44.55 33.32
N GLY A 425 -10.25 -45.45 32.55
CA GLY A 425 -9.59 -46.29 31.55
C GLY A 425 -9.69 -45.75 30.12
N ASN A 426 -10.39 -44.64 29.92
CA ASN A 426 -10.69 -44.11 28.60
C ASN A 426 -9.51 -43.31 28.04
N ALA A 427 -8.92 -43.81 26.96
CA ALA A 427 -7.75 -43.20 26.33
C ALA A 427 -8.03 -41.79 25.78
N ASP A 428 -9.24 -41.53 25.30
CA ASP A 428 -9.61 -40.23 24.73
C ASP A 428 -9.74 -39.17 25.83
N LEU A 429 -10.28 -39.54 27.01
CA LEU A 429 -10.37 -38.64 28.17
C LEU A 429 -9.00 -38.34 28.79
N ILE A 430 -8.08 -39.32 28.77
CA ILE A 430 -6.68 -39.08 29.15
C ILE A 430 -6.06 -38.04 28.22
N ALA A 431 -6.23 -38.20 26.90
CA ALA A 431 -5.69 -37.27 25.91
C ALA A 431 -6.27 -35.86 26.07
N GLN A 432 -7.58 -35.73 26.30
CA GLN A 432 -8.22 -34.41 26.54
C GLN A 432 -7.71 -33.73 27.81
N ARG A 433 -7.53 -34.47 28.91
CA ARG A 433 -6.97 -33.93 30.16
C ARG A 433 -5.51 -33.50 29.96
N ASP A 434 -4.72 -34.31 29.26
CA ASP A 434 -3.32 -33.98 28.95
C ASP A 434 -3.20 -32.74 28.04
N GLU A 435 -4.11 -32.59 27.07
CA GLU A 435 -4.20 -31.40 26.21
C GLU A 435 -4.59 -30.14 27.00
N ALA A 436 -5.59 -30.24 27.88
CA ALA A 436 -6.00 -29.13 28.75
C ALA A 436 -4.87 -28.72 29.72
N GLN A 437 -4.14 -29.69 30.29
CA GLN A 437 -2.98 -29.41 31.13
C GLN A 437 -1.87 -28.73 30.34
N ALA A 438 -1.58 -29.20 29.13
CA ALA A 438 -0.57 -28.60 28.27
C ALA A 438 -0.93 -27.16 27.88
N ALA A 439 -2.21 -26.86 27.65
CA ALA A 439 -2.69 -25.51 27.40
C ALA A 439 -2.47 -24.59 28.61
N LEU A 440 -2.83 -25.04 29.81
CA LEU A 440 -2.61 -24.29 31.06
C LEU A 440 -1.12 -24.04 31.33
N ASP A 441 -0.28 -25.05 31.11
CA ASP A 441 1.17 -24.94 31.28
C ASP A 441 1.78 -23.94 30.26
N ALA A 442 1.31 -23.96 29.01
CA ALA A 442 1.73 -23.02 27.98
C ALA A 442 1.37 -21.56 28.30
N LEU A 443 0.18 -21.32 28.86
CA LEU A 443 -0.24 -19.99 29.33
C LEU A 443 0.64 -19.51 30.48
N ASN A 444 0.87 -20.35 31.48
CA ASN A 444 1.75 -20.02 32.60
C ASN A 444 3.19 -19.74 32.15
N GLN A 445 3.71 -20.50 31.20
CA GLN A 445 5.02 -20.27 30.61
C GLN A 445 5.08 -18.93 29.86
N THR A 446 4.05 -18.62 29.07
CA THR A 446 3.92 -17.33 28.38
C THR A 446 3.93 -16.16 29.36
N ILE A 447 3.21 -16.27 30.47
CA ILE A 447 3.21 -15.26 31.53
C ILE A 447 4.60 -15.13 32.15
N ALA A 448 5.26 -16.25 32.49
CA ALA A 448 6.57 -16.23 33.12
C ALA A 448 7.64 -15.59 32.22
N ASP A 449 7.69 -15.95 30.94
CA ASP A 449 8.67 -15.45 29.98
C ASP A 449 8.49 -13.95 29.73
N ASN A 450 7.24 -13.49 29.57
CA ASN A 450 6.96 -12.08 29.33
C ASN A 450 7.10 -11.24 30.60
N GLN A 451 6.76 -11.77 31.78
CA GLN A 451 7.00 -11.06 33.04
C GLN A 451 8.49 -10.84 33.29
N ALA A 452 9.37 -11.78 32.89
CA ALA A 452 10.82 -11.58 32.97
C ALA A 452 11.31 -10.40 32.10
N ILE A 453 10.69 -10.16 30.94
CA ILE A 453 10.97 -8.98 30.10
C ILE A 453 10.55 -7.70 30.81
N LEU A 454 9.35 -7.68 31.40
CA LEU A 454 8.82 -6.52 32.12
C LEU A 454 9.65 -6.17 33.37
N ASP A 455 10.04 -7.20 34.13
CA ASP A 455 10.88 -7.04 35.33
C ASP A 455 12.26 -6.50 34.97
N ALA A 456 12.88 -6.99 33.87
CA ALA A 456 14.15 -6.49 33.37
C ALA A 456 14.06 -5.01 32.93
N ALA A 457 12.90 -4.58 32.44
CA ALA A 457 12.61 -3.18 32.09
C ALA A 457 12.23 -2.30 33.29
N GLY A 458 12.07 -2.88 34.49
CA GLY A 458 11.61 -2.15 35.68
C GLY A 458 10.13 -1.74 35.62
N VAL A 459 9.34 -2.38 34.74
CA VAL A 459 7.91 -2.13 34.57
C VAL A 459 7.15 -3.15 35.39
N THR A 460 6.53 -2.72 36.49
CA THR A 460 5.54 -3.56 37.18
C THR A 460 4.27 -3.58 36.33
N ALA A 461 3.79 -4.76 35.95
CA ALA A 461 2.52 -4.92 35.24
C ALA A 461 1.41 -4.15 35.98
N THR A 462 1.05 -3.00 35.46
CA THR A 462 -0.09 -2.23 35.96
C THR A 462 -1.29 -2.73 35.18
N PRO A 463 -2.40 -3.09 35.83
CA PRO A 463 -3.61 -3.44 35.10
C PRO A 463 -3.99 -2.24 34.23
N THR A 464 -4.13 -2.47 32.93
CA THR A 464 -4.64 -1.48 31.98
C THR A 464 -5.91 -0.86 32.56
N PRO A 465 -6.02 0.48 32.66
CA PRO A 465 -7.29 1.08 33.03
C PRO A 465 -8.32 0.65 31.98
N ALA A 466 -9.43 0.05 32.43
CA ALA A 466 -10.54 -0.28 31.57
C ALA A 466 -10.92 0.95 30.72
N PRO A 467 -11.26 0.78 29.42
CA PRO A 467 -11.71 1.89 28.61
C PRO A 467 -12.90 2.54 29.32
N ALA A 468 -12.82 3.85 29.56
CA ALA A 468 -13.99 4.62 29.96
C ALA A 468 -15.01 4.48 28.83
N GLY A 469 -16.16 3.87 29.16
CA GLY A 469 -17.20 3.52 28.19
C GLY A 469 -17.97 4.69 27.61
#